data_AF-A0A538Q123-F1
#
_entry.id   AF-A0A538Q123-F1
#
_cell.length_a   1.000
_cell.length_b   1.000
_cell.length_c   1.000
_cell.angle_alpha   90.00
_cell.angle_beta   90.00
_cell.angle_gamma   90.00
#
_symmetry.space_group_name_H-M   'P 1'
#
loop_
_entity.id
_entity.type
_entity.pdbx_description
1 polymer ?
#
loop_
_entity_poly.entity_id
_entity_poly.type
_entity_poly.pdbx_seq_one_letter_code
_entity_poly.pdbx_strand_id
1 'polypeptide(L)'
;MIALALIAACSGARTGSTSSGTGEPLIIKRVAVSWGIEKQSQGGEAMADVFLATTDETGKQVSHPLGRYKGTCTVITPAREMNALTGVACRTGPTGTELHAVVQHGEDIVVLKLGIDEGVRQDPMAREEVTRVKVPTGAKIEVSGG
;
A
#
# COMPACT_ATOMS: atom_id res chain seq x y z
N MET A 1 -19.18 -40.83 38.49
CA MET A 1 -18.96 -39.41 38.11
C MET A 1 -19.47 -39.24 36.69
N ILE A 2 -20.45 -38.36 36.53
CA ILE A 2 -21.26 -38.20 35.33
C ILE A 2 -20.60 -37.15 34.42
N ALA A 3 -20.34 -37.53 33.18
CA ALA A 3 -19.96 -36.63 32.11
C ALA A 3 -21.17 -35.76 31.70
N LEU A 4 -20.98 -34.44 31.58
CA LEU A 4 -21.98 -33.54 31.03
C LEU A 4 -21.35 -32.76 29.86
N ALA A 5 -21.69 -33.21 28.66
CA ALA A 5 -21.47 -32.50 27.41
C ALA A 5 -22.57 -31.45 27.23
N LEU A 6 -22.18 -30.18 27.06
CA LEU A 6 -23.08 -29.09 26.68
C LEU A 6 -23.10 -28.97 25.15
N ILE A 7 -24.06 -29.64 24.51
CA ILE A 7 -24.43 -29.37 23.12
C ILE A 7 -25.52 -28.30 23.17
N ALA A 8 -25.16 -27.05 22.92
CA ALA A 8 -26.13 -26.00 22.66
C ALA A 8 -26.64 -26.17 21.22
N ALA A 9 -27.82 -26.79 21.09
CA ALA A 9 -28.62 -26.76 19.89
C ALA A 9 -29.23 -25.35 19.72
N CYS A 10 -29.08 -24.74 18.54
CA CYS A 10 -30.00 -23.72 18.08
C CYS A 10 -30.59 -24.15 16.73
N SER A 11 -31.89 -24.41 16.81
CA SER A 11 -32.85 -24.67 15.75
C SER A 11 -32.86 -23.56 14.72
N GLY A 12 -32.97 -23.93 13.44
CA GLY A 12 -33.16 -22.97 12.34
C GLY A 12 -33.21 -23.59 10.96
N ALA A 13 -34.01 -24.63 10.75
CA ALA A 13 -34.35 -25.07 9.39
C ALA A 13 -35.25 -24.01 8.72
N ARG A 14 -34.74 -23.35 7.68
CA ARG A 14 -35.57 -22.73 6.64
C ARG A 14 -35.27 -23.42 5.32
N THR A 15 -36.25 -24.18 4.86
CA THR A 15 -36.44 -24.55 3.46
C THR A 15 -36.67 -23.27 2.65
N GLY A 16 -35.90 -23.10 1.59
CA GLY A 16 -35.96 -21.95 0.70
C GLY A 16 -35.23 -22.26 -0.60
N SER A 17 -35.82 -23.14 -1.40
CA SER A 17 -35.39 -23.42 -2.76
C SER A 17 -35.85 -22.29 -3.67
N THR A 18 -34.93 -21.45 -4.14
CA THR A 18 -35.08 -20.67 -5.36
C THR A 18 -33.82 -20.81 -6.19
N SER A 19 -34.02 -21.26 -7.42
CA SER A 19 -33.02 -21.62 -8.42
C SER A 19 -32.33 -20.42 -9.08
N SER A 20 -31.22 -20.75 -9.75
CA SER A 20 -30.64 -20.12 -10.94
C SER A 20 -30.05 -18.71 -10.79
N GLY A 21 -28.74 -18.71 -10.56
CA GLY A 21 -27.83 -17.62 -10.85
C GLY A 21 -26.41 -18.12 -10.68
N THR A 22 -25.92 -18.95 -11.60
CA THR A 22 -24.49 -19.23 -11.77
C THR A 22 -23.80 -17.96 -12.27
N GLY A 23 -23.74 -16.94 -11.41
CA GLY A 23 -22.64 -16.00 -11.45
C GLY A 23 -21.55 -16.63 -10.59
N GLU A 24 -20.43 -17.02 -11.20
CA GLU A 24 -19.24 -17.27 -10.41
C GLU A 24 -19.06 -16.08 -9.45
N PRO A 25 -18.76 -16.31 -8.16
CA PRO A 25 -18.46 -15.21 -7.27
C PRO A 25 -17.34 -14.41 -7.92
N LEU A 26 -17.60 -13.14 -8.23
CA LEU A 26 -16.59 -12.20 -8.71
C LEU A 26 -15.46 -12.21 -7.68
N ILE A 27 -14.37 -12.93 -7.98
CA ILE A 27 -13.18 -12.92 -7.14
C ILE A 27 -12.59 -11.54 -7.31
N ILE A 28 -12.91 -10.65 -6.37
CA ILE A 28 -12.28 -9.33 -6.29
C ILE A 28 -10.82 -9.59 -5.96
N LYS A 29 -9.96 -9.47 -6.97
CA LYS A 29 -8.50 -9.50 -6.77
C LYS A 29 -8.11 -8.40 -5.80
N ARG A 30 -7.20 -8.68 -4.88
CA ARG A 30 -6.74 -7.69 -3.89
C ARG A 30 -5.26 -7.49 -4.07
N VAL A 31 -4.84 -6.23 -4.09
CA VAL A 31 -3.43 -5.88 -4.07
C VAL A 31 -3.16 -5.00 -2.87
N ALA A 32 -2.46 -5.58 -1.91
CA ALA A 32 -1.91 -4.88 -0.76
C ALA A 32 -0.63 -4.14 -1.17
N VAL A 33 -0.49 -2.90 -0.72
CA VAL A 33 0.66 -2.03 -1.00
C VAL A 33 1.34 -1.70 0.32
N SER A 34 2.65 -1.90 0.39
CA SER A 34 3.49 -1.50 1.52
C SER A 34 4.82 -0.94 1.05
N TRP A 35 5.57 -0.37 1.98
CA TRP A 35 6.92 0.15 1.72
C TRP A 35 7.94 -0.74 2.38
N GLY A 36 9.05 -0.96 1.69
CA GLY A 36 10.26 -1.46 2.32
C GLY A 36 11.37 -0.42 2.24
N ILE A 37 12.12 -0.34 3.33
CA ILE A 37 13.15 0.67 3.57
C ILE A 37 14.37 -0.05 4.13
N GLU A 38 15.42 -0.15 3.32
CA GLU A 38 16.71 -0.71 3.72
C GLU A 38 17.69 0.41 4.04
N LYS A 39 18.09 0.51 5.30
CA LYS A 39 19.06 1.53 5.72
C LYS A 39 20.44 1.20 5.16
N GLN A 40 21.07 2.20 4.58
CA GLN A 40 22.41 2.15 4.00
C GLN A 40 23.28 3.26 4.62
N SER A 41 24.59 3.08 4.55
CA SER A 41 25.56 4.14 4.85
C SER A 41 26.52 4.26 3.69
N GLN A 42 26.66 5.47 3.16
CA GLN A 42 27.57 5.73 2.04
C GLN A 42 28.38 6.99 2.35
N GLY A 43 29.70 6.83 2.50
CA GLY A 43 30.58 7.95 2.84
C GLY A 43 30.28 8.60 4.20
N GLY A 44 29.67 7.86 5.14
CA GLY A 44 29.26 8.38 6.45
C GLY A 44 27.90 9.09 6.45
N GLU A 45 27.23 9.20 5.29
CA GLU A 45 25.89 9.75 5.19
C GLU A 45 24.83 8.65 5.32
N ALA A 46 23.75 8.95 6.05
CA ALA A 46 22.58 8.09 6.12
C ALA A 46 21.88 8.07 4.74
N MET A 47 21.71 6.87 4.19
CA MET A 47 20.98 6.62 2.95
C MET A 47 19.94 5.52 3.21
N ALA A 48 18.95 5.39 2.33
CA ALA A 48 18.12 4.21 2.32
C ALA A 48 17.72 3.82 0.90
N ASP A 49 17.73 2.51 0.64
CA ASP A 49 17.10 1.94 -0.55
C ASP A 49 15.61 1.78 -0.25
N VAL A 50 14.77 2.37 -1.10
CA VAL A 50 13.31 2.38 -0.93
C VAL A 50 12.67 1.58 -2.05
N PHE A 51 11.72 0.74 -1.68
CA PHE A 51 10.96 -0.09 -2.60
C PHE A 51 9.48 -0.06 -2.25
N LEU A 52 8.64 -0.11 -3.29
CA LEU A 52 7.23 -0.37 -3.15
C LEU A 52 7.01 -1.88 -3.20
N ALA A 53 6.39 -2.47 -2.19
CA ALA A 53 6.02 -3.86 -2.19
C ALA A 53 4.52 -3.99 -2.52
N THR A 54 4.20 -4.87 -3.46
CA THR A 54 2.81 -5.26 -3.77
C THR A 54 2.60 -6.72 -3.45
N THR A 55 1.54 -7.05 -2.72
CA THR A 55 1.18 -8.40 -2.35
C THR A 55 -0.20 -8.74 -2.91
N ASP A 56 -0.30 -9.82 -3.69
CA ASP A 56 -1.57 -10.28 -4.27
C ASP A 56 -2.42 -11.09 -3.27
N GLU A 57 -3.61 -11.51 -3.69
CA GLU A 57 -4.53 -12.29 -2.86
C GLU A 57 -3.99 -13.67 -2.44
N THR A 58 -2.94 -14.18 -3.11
CA THR A 58 -2.27 -15.44 -2.77
C THR A 58 -1.17 -15.25 -1.72
N GLY A 59 -0.88 -14.00 -1.34
CA GLY A 59 0.22 -13.65 -0.46
C GLY A 59 1.57 -13.53 -1.18
N LYS A 60 1.59 -13.67 -2.51
CA LYS A 60 2.82 -13.48 -3.28
C LYS A 60 3.17 -12.00 -3.31
N GLN A 61 4.37 -11.68 -2.84
CA GLN A 61 4.90 -10.33 -2.82
C GLN A 61 5.85 -10.10 -4.00
N VAL A 62 5.77 -8.91 -4.58
CA VAL A 62 6.71 -8.38 -5.58
C VAL A 62 7.24 -7.05 -5.07
N SER A 63 8.56 -6.88 -5.12
CA SER A 63 9.24 -5.63 -4.73
C SER A 63 9.61 -4.84 -5.98
N HIS A 64 9.28 -3.55 -5.97
CA HIS A 64 9.54 -2.60 -7.04
C HIS A 64 10.53 -1.55 -6.53
N PRO A 65 11.83 -1.63 -6.91
CA PRO A 65 12.84 -0.69 -6.43
C PRO A 65 12.58 0.71 -7.00
N LEU A 66 12.66 1.73 -6.15
CA LEU A 66 12.40 3.13 -6.51
C LEU A 66 13.69 3.95 -6.56
N GLY A 67 14.68 3.54 -5.77
CA GLY A 67 16.00 4.13 -5.76
C GLY A 67 16.58 4.25 -4.36
N ARG A 68 17.75 4.88 -4.31
CA ARG A 68 18.45 5.22 -3.08
C ARG A 68 18.23 6.69 -2.75
N TYR A 69 17.78 6.97 -1.54
CA TYR A 69 17.46 8.32 -1.08
C TYR A 69 18.31 8.69 0.13
N LYS A 70 18.69 9.96 0.21
CA LYS A 70 19.46 10.50 1.33
C LYS A 70 18.57 10.76 2.53
N GLY A 71 19.08 10.46 3.72
CA GLY A 71 18.45 10.76 4.99
C GLY A 71 17.77 9.57 5.65
N THR A 72 17.05 9.86 6.73
CA THR A 72 16.24 8.86 7.43
C THR A 72 14.88 8.77 6.76
N CYS A 73 14.56 7.59 6.22
CA CYS A 73 13.29 7.33 5.55
C CYS A 73 12.27 6.71 6.51
N THR A 74 11.04 7.22 6.48
CA THR A 74 9.92 6.73 7.28
C THR A 74 8.64 6.73 6.46
N VAL A 75 7.75 5.76 6.73
CA VAL A 75 6.40 5.77 6.14
C VAL A 75 5.62 6.93 6.75
N ILE A 76 4.93 7.68 5.90
CA ILE A 76 4.12 8.83 6.29
C ILE A 76 2.68 8.65 5.82
N THR A 77 1.77 9.37 6.48
CA THR A 77 0.46 9.66 5.91
C THR A 77 0.58 10.94 5.08
N PRO A 78 0.48 10.89 3.75
CA PRO A 78 0.60 12.09 2.92
C PRO A 78 -0.50 13.11 3.23
N ALA A 79 -0.23 14.39 2.93
CA ALA A 79 -1.26 15.42 3.00
C ALA A 79 -2.43 15.07 2.06
N ARG A 80 -3.67 15.38 2.46
CA ARG A 80 -4.88 15.02 1.69
C ARG A 80 -4.85 15.55 0.25
N GLU A 81 -4.31 16.76 0.06
CA GLU A 81 -4.13 17.39 -1.25
C GLU A 81 -3.19 16.64 -2.21
N MET A 82 -2.37 15.72 -1.70
CA MET A 82 -1.54 14.84 -2.53
C MET A 82 -2.36 13.72 -3.19
N ASN A 83 -3.57 13.40 -2.71
CA ASN A 83 -4.39 12.29 -3.19
C ASN A 83 -3.61 10.96 -3.28
N ALA A 84 -2.75 10.71 -2.30
CA ALA A 84 -1.91 9.54 -2.22
C ALA A 84 -2.44 8.56 -1.18
N LEU A 85 -2.34 7.27 -1.48
CA LEU A 85 -2.73 6.18 -0.58
C LEU A 85 -1.81 6.10 0.64
N THR A 86 -0.51 6.25 0.39
CA THR A 86 0.56 6.14 1.38
C THR A 86 1.82 6.83 0.84
N GLY A 87 2.80 7.10 1.68
CA GLY A 87 4.06 7.67 1.25
C GLY A 87 5.24 7.34 2.14
N VAL A 88 6.43 7.70 1.67
CA VAL A 88 7.69 7.65 2.44
C VAL A 88 8.34 9.02 2.39
N ALA A 89 8.74 9.54 3.54
CA ALA A 89 9.56 10.74 3.64
C ALA A 89 10.99 10.36 4.03
N CYS A 90 11.95 10.74 3.21
CA CYS A 90 13.39 10.62 3.44
C CYS A 90 13.98 12.00 3.75
N ARG A 91 14.33 12.24 5.01
CA ARG A 91 14.73 13.57 5.50
C ARG A 91 16.20 13.67 5.89
N THR A 92 16.81 14.79 5.50
CA THR A 92 18.13 15.25 5.93
C THR A 92 17.98 16.66 6.52
N GLY A 93 17.71 16.74 7.83
CA GLY A 93 17.37 18.00 8.48
C GLY A 93 16.04 18.57 7.94
N PRO A 94 15.98 19.86 7.57
CA PRO A 94 14.74 20.50 7.08
C PRO A 94 14.37 20.07 5.65
N THR A 95 15.32 19.52 4.89
CA THR A 95 15.11 19.13 3.49
C THR A 95 14.95 17.64 3.33
N GLY A 96 14.39 17.20 2.20
CA GLY A 96 14.26 15.79 1.92
C GLY A 96 13.56 15.49 0.61
N THR A 97 13.11 14.24 0.52
CA THR A 97 12.30 13.75 -0.58
C THR A 97 11.12 12.99 -0.01
N GLU A 98 9.93 13.24 -0.55
CA GLU A 98 8.77 12.39 -0.33
C GLU A 98 8.48 11.56 -1.58
N LEU A 99 8.07 10.32 -1.34
CA LEU A 99 7.51 9.41 -2.33
C LEU A 99 6.05 9.17 -1.99
N HIS A 100 5.18 9.23 -2.98
CA HIS A 100 3.73 9.12 -2.81
C HIS A 100 3.19 8.06 -3.75
N ALA A 101 2.57 7.01 -3.21
CA ALA A 101 1.86 6.04 -4.03
C ALA A 101 0.44 6.54 -4.29
N VAL A 102 0.10 6.82 -5.55
CA VAL A 102 -1.23 7.26 -5.99
C VAL A 102 -1.86 6.19 -6.88
N VAL A 103 -3.19 6.14 -6.93
CA VAL A 103 -3.91 5.32 -7.93
C VAL A 103 -4.28 6.22 -9.11
N GLN A 104 -3.80 5.89 -10.30
CA GLN A 104 -4.18 6.57 -11.54
C GLN A 104 -5.05 5.66 -12.40
N HIS A 105 -6.05 6.26 -13.04
CA HIS A 105 -7.01 5.58 -13.91
C HIS A 105 -7.73 4.39 -13.26
N GLY A 106 -7.79 4.34 -11.92
CA GLY A 106 -8.45 3.27 -11.17
C GLY A 106 -7.70 1.92 -11.16
N GLU A 107 -6.54 1.81 -11.82
CA GLU A 107 -5.89 0.52 -12.06
C GLU A 107 -4.36 0.53 -11.88
N ASP A 108 -3.70 1.68 -12.00
CA ASP A 108 -2.24 1.74 -11.86
C ASP A 108 -1.84 2.34 -10.53
N ILE A 109 -0.89 1.72 -9.83
CA ILE A 109 -0.19 2.39 -8.73
C ILE A 109 0.97 3.15 -9.33
N VAL A 110 0.97 4.47 -9.15
CA VAL A 110 2.04 5.35 -9.62
C VAL A 110 2.76 5.92 -8.42
N VAL A 111 4.07 5.77 -8.38
CA VAL A 111 4.88 6.41 -7.35
C VAL A 111 5.39 7.73 -7.89
N LEU A 112 5.00 8.78 -7.20
CA LEU A 112 5.39 10.15 -7.48
C LEU A 112 6.43 10.61 -6.46
N LYS A 113 7.39 11.43 -6.89
CA LYS A 113 8.45 12.01 -6.07
C LYS A 113 8.27 13.52 -5.94
N LEU A 114 8.47 14.03 -4.74
CA LEU A 114 8.46 15.46 -4.42
C LEU A 114 9.70 15.83 -3.60
N GLY A 115 10.40 16.89 -3.97
CA GLY A 115 11.38 17.51 -3.09
C GLY A 115 10.66 18.25 -1.96
N ILE A 116 11.14 18.12 -0.73
CA ILE A 116 10.54 18.83 0.42
C ILE A 116 11.58 19.73 1.09
N ASP A 117 11.09 20.88 1.53
CA ASP A 117 11.80 21.83 2.38
C ASP A 117 10.86 22.30 3.49
N GLU A 118 11.34 22.30 4.72
CA GLU A 118 10.56 22.63 5.91
C GLU A 118 10.17 24.11 5.91
N GLY A 119 8.92 24.38 6.27
CA GLY A 119 8.37 25.74 6.24
C GLY A 119 7.92 26.22 4.85
N VAL A 120 8.19 25.45 3.79
CA VAL A 120 7.71 25.74 2.44
C VAL A 120 6.49 24.85 2.14
N ARG A 121 5.37 25.49 1.79
CA ARG A 121 4.21 24.76 1.24
C ARG A 121 4.59 24.24 -0.15
N GLN A 122 4.68 22.93 -0.27
CA GLN A 122 5.03 22.27 -1.53
C GLN A 122 3.84 22.29 -2.49
N ASP A 123 4.11 22.43 -3.79
CA ASP A 123 3.09 22.29 -4.84
C ASP A 123 2.85 20.79 -5.12
N PRO A 124 1.64 20.26 -4.86
CA PRO A 124 1.29 18.88 -5.20
C PRO A 124 1.41 18.56 -6.70
N MET A 125 1.47 19.54 -7.58
CA MET A 125 1.62 19.33 -9.03
C MET A 125 3.09 19.26 -9.47
N ALA A 126 4.05 19.65 -8.62
CA ALA A 126 5.48 19.60 -8.91
C ALA A 126 6.10 18.19 -8.77
N ARG A 127 5.27 17.15 -8.76
CA ARG A 127 5.66 15.77 -8.55
C ARG A 127 6.13 15.11 -9.85
N GLU A 128 7.18 14.31 -9.74
CA GLU A 128 7.74 13.53 -10.86
C GLU A 128 7.39 12.05 -10.73
N GLU A 129 7.00 11.40 -11.83
CA GLU A 129 6.78 9.95 -11.84
C GLU A 129 8.11 9.21 -11.74
N VAL A 130 8.23 8.33 -10.73
CA VAL A 130 9.40 7.46 -10.54
C VAL A 130 9.15 6.08 -11.10
N THR A 131 7.97 5.54 -10.83
CA THR A 131 7.58 4.22 -11.34
C THR A 131 6.07 4.11 -11.47
N ARG A 132 5.66 3.14 -12.28
CA ARG A 132 4.27 2.74 -12.49
C ARG A 132 4.17 1.23 -12.40
N VAL A 133 3.39 0.77 -11.43
CA VAL A 133 3.11 -0.64 -11.21
C VAL A 133 1.72 -0.93 -11.74
N LYS A 134 1.66 -1.82 -12.75
CA LYS A 134 0.40 -2.33 -13.29
C LYS A 134 -0.29 -3.23 -12.28
N VAL A 135 -1.54 -2.95 -11.96
CA VAL A 135 -2.39 -3.82 -11.14
C VAL A 135 -3.42 -4.48 -12.06
N PRO A 136 -3.82 -5.74 -11.83
CA PRO A 136 -4.91 -6.34 -12.57
C PRO A 136 -6.17 -5.47 -12.53
N THR A 137 -6.80 -5.27 -13.69
CA THR A 137 -8.08 -4.57 -13.83
C THR A 137 -9.12 -5.12 -12.84
N GLY A 138 -9.81 -4.21 -12.14
CA GLY A 138 -10.82 -4.54 -11.14
C GLY A 138 -10.29 -5.00 -9.78
N ALA A 139 -8.97 -4.97 -9.57
CA ALA A 139 -8.41 -5.25 -8.26
C ALA A 139 -8.70 -4.13 -7.26
N LYS A 140 -9.01 -4.50 -6.02
CA LYS A 140 -9.07 -3.57 -4.90
C LYS A 140 -7.66 -3.33 -4.37
N ILE A 141 -7.23 -2.07 -4.37
CA ILE A 141 -5.92 -1.66 -3.84
C ILE A 141 -6.10 -1.24 -2.38
N GLU A 142 -5.28 -1.80 -1.49
CA GLU A 142 -5.30 -1.52 -0.05
C GLU A 142 -3.89 -1.24 0.46
N VAL A 143 -3.76 -0.43 1.50
CA VAL A 143 -2.46 -0.19 2.14
C VAL A 143 -2.29 -1.19 3.29
N SER A 144 -1.24 -1.99 3.25
CA SER A 144 -0.84 -2.82 4.38
C SER A 144 -0.03 -1.98 5.35
N GLY A 145 -0.59 -1.74 6.54
CA GLY A 145 0.08 -0.99 7.60
C GLY A 145 1.43 -1.63 7.95
N GLY A 146 2.45 -0.79 8.05
CA GLY A 146 3.73 -1.13 8.68
C GLY A 146 3.74 -0.75 10.15
#